data_AF-A0AAW2FXA0-F1
#
_entry.id   AF-A0AAW2FXA0-F1
#
_cell.length_a   1.000
_cell.length_b   1.000
_cell.length_c   1.000
_cell.angle_alpha   90.00
_cell.angle_beta   90.00
_cell.angle_gamma   90.00
#
_symmetry.space_group_name_H-M   'P 1'
#
loop_
_entity.id
_entity.type
_entity.pdbx_description
1 polymer ?
#
loop_
_entity_poly.entity_id
_entity_poly.type
_entity_poly.pdbx_seq_one_letter_code
_entity_poly.pdbx_strand_id
1 'polypeptide(L)'
;MRVAVIIYSLMSLYMLIPVTPKLMDIFLPLNQSRPYKYLFDVDYSFDREVYYYPVLIYSYLTTVMAVSVMVVTDTSYLSLAQHACGLFAAIGCRLESLTSEVNFNRTSYHIKYTKVPNNERNSANEDKIYRELILLLWKHQLTIEYVNLLESLYEIYSFSMIFIHIIVMSLLGVQIMSLIDRKEEMIRYVSIGIGGFFHLLVLSYPGQEIMDHSADIFHKAYNMIWYRMSRKTTKLLSVLLYRSFMPCILTAGKMYVLSFQNYASVMQGTFSYFTALSSFK
;
A
#
# COMPACT_ATOMS: atom_id res chain seq x y z
N MET A 1 7.44 6.52 6.38
CA MET A 1 7.74 7.95 6.65
C MET A 1 7.14 8.91 5.62
N ARG A 2 7.34 8.74 4.31
CA ARG A 2 6.87 9.71 3.30
C ARG A 2 5.35 9.94 3.29
N VAL A 3 4.55 8.87 3.39
CA VAL A 3 3.08 8.95 3.42
C VAL A 3 2.57 9.73 4.64
N ALA A 4 3.12 9.46 5.83
CA ALA A 4 2.75 10.18 7.04
C ALA A 4 3.03 11.68 6.93
N VAL A 5 4.18 12.08 6.37
CA VAL A 5 4.52 13.51 6.16
C VAL A 5 3.50 14.17 5.24
N ILE A 6 3.11 13.51 4.14
CA ILE A 6 2.09 14.02 3.22
C ILE A 6 0.76 14.20 3.95
N ILE A 7 0.29 13.20 4.70
CA ILE A 7 -0.98 13.28 5.42
C ILE A 7 -0.97 14.40 6.47
N TYR A 8 0.10 14.51 7.26
CA TYR A 8 0.22 15.60 8.25
C TYR A 8 0.31 16.97 7.58
N SER A 9 0.99 17.10 6.43
CA SER A 9 1.06 18.36 5.69
C SER A 9 -0.31 18.79 5.15
N LEU A 10 -1.09 17.84 4.61
CA LEU A 10 -2.46 18.08 4.15
C LEU A 10 -3.39 18.44 5.32
N MET A 11 -3.25 17.75 6.45
CA MET A 11 -3.99 18.07 7.68
C MET A 11 -3.67 19.49 8.14
N SER A 12 -2.40 19.88 8.21
CA SER A 12 -2.01 21.24 8.61
C SER A 12 -2.61 22.29 7.69
N LEU A 13 -2.61 22.08 6.38
CA LEU A 13 -3.25 22.98 5.41
C LEU A 13 -4.76 23.08 5.63
N TYR A 14 -5.44 21.96 5.87
CA TYR A 14 -6.88 21.94 6.16
C TYR A 14 -7.24 22.71 7.44
N MET A 15 -6.39 22.61 8.47
CA MET A 15 -6.60 23.26 9.76
C MET A 15 -6.44 24.80 9.69
N LEU A 16 -5.86 25.33 8.62
CA LEU A 16 -5.76 26.79 8.39
C LEU A 16 -7.10 27.42 7.97
N ILE A 17 -8.08 26.64 7.49
CA ILE A 17 -9.36 27.16 6.97
C ILE A 17 -10.07 28.10 7.97
N PRO A 18 -10.26 27.76 9.26
CA PRO A 18 -10.89 28.65 10.25
C PRO A 18 -10.10 29.93 10.54
N VAL A 19 -8.78 29.92 10.30
CA VAL A 19 -7.87 31.05 10.55
C VAL A 19 -7.86 32.05 9.38
N THR A 20 -8.20 31.59 8.16
CA THR A 20 -8.23 32.43 6.96
C THR A 20 -9.01 33.75 7.07
N PRO A 21 -10.25 33.82 7.63
CA PRO A 21 -10.96 35.09 7.72
C PRO A 21 -10.22 36.11 8.60
N LYS A 22 -9.64 35.67 9.73
CA LYS A 22 -8.90 36.55 10.65
C LYS A 22 -7.61 37.08 10.05
N LEU A 23 -6.85 36.23 9.35
CA LEU A 23 -5.66 36.68 8.63
C LEU A 23 -6.04 37.71 7.57
N MET A 24 -7.12 37.44 6.84
CA MET A 24 -7.56 38.37 5.81
C MET A 24 -8.08 39.70 6.36
N ASP A 25 -8.67 39.73 7.56
CA ASP A 25 -9.07 41.00 8.20
C ASP A 25 -7.86 41.85 8.62
N ILE A 26 -6.69 41.23 8.88
CA ILE A 26 -5.44 41.96 9.17
C ILE A 26 -4.85 42.57 7.88
N PHE A 27 -4.84 41.82 6.77
CA PHE A 27 -4.22 42.26 5.51
C PHE A 27 -5.15 43.09 4.62
N LEU A 28 -6.45 42.79 4.62
CA LEU A 28 -7.49 43.36 3.77
C LEU A 28 -8.76 43.57 4.62
N PRO A 29 -8.76 44.59 5.50
CA PRO A 29 -9.89 44.88 6.37
C PRO A 29 -11.11 45.27 5.54
N LEU A 30 -12.24 44.60 5.81
CA LEU A 30 -13.55 44.96 5.27
C LEU A 30 -14.29 45.85 6.27
N ASN A 31 -15.24 46.65 5.79
CA ASN A 31 -16.08 47.50 6.64
C ASN A 31 -17.06 46.70 7.52
N GLN A 32 -17.20 45.39 7.25
CA GLN A 32 -17.98 44.42 8.02
C GLN A 32 -17.09 43.22 8.37
N SER A 33 -17.25 42.67 9.57
CA SER A 33 -16.54 41.46 10.00
C SER A 33 -16.93 40.25 9.14
N ARG A 34 -15.93 39.46 8.72
CA ARG A 34 -16.17 38.21 7.98
C ARG A 34 -16.83 37.17 8.89
N PRO A 35 -17.75 36.34 8.37
CA PRO A 35 -18.37 35.28 9.17
C PRO A 35 -17.33 34.23 9.60
N TYR A 36 -17.54 33.65 10.79
CA TYR A 36 -16.70 32.57 11.29
C TYR A 36 -16.75 31.35 10.36
N LYS A 37 -15.59 30.83 9.99
CA LYS A 37 -15.47 29.54 9.30
C LYS A 37 -15.20 28.44 10.33
N TYR A 38 -15.94 27.34 10.24
CA TYR A 38 -15.78 26.17 11.10
C TYR A 38 -15.08 25.03 10.36
N LEU A 39 -14.35 24.21 11.12
CA LEU A 39 -13.65 23.04 10.58
C LEU A 39 -14.63 21.94 10.15
N PHE A 40 -15.66 21.72 10.97
CA PHE A 40 -16.78 20.81 10.70
C PHE A 40 -18.08 21.59 10.84
N ASP A 41 -19.01 21.37 9.91
CA ASP A 41 -20.35 21.93 10.03
C ASP A 41 -21.22 20.97 10.84
N VAL A 42 -21.13 21.08 12.16
CA VAL A 42 -21.88 20.28 13.13
C VAL A 42 -22.82 21.20 13.87
N ASP A 43 -24.11 20.85 13.92
CA ASP A 43 -25.09 21.54 14.75
C ASP A 43 -24.91 21.14 16.21
N TYR A 44 -24.55 22.11 17.04
CA TYR A 44 -24.49 21.95 18.50
C TYR A 44 -25.79 22.45 19.12
N SER A 45 -26.21 21.83 20.22
CA SER A 45 -27.40 22.28 20.98
C SER A 45 -27.22 23.63 21.65
N PHE A 46 -26.00 24.16 21.69
CA PHE A 46 -25.64 25.48 22.22
C PHE A 46 -25.16 26.41 21.10
N ASP A 47 -25.22 27.71 21.36
CA ASP A 47 -24.84 28.74 20.39
C ASP A 47 -23.34 28.67 20.04
N ARG A 48 -23.06 28.39 18.77
CA ARG A 48 -21.70 28.19 18.24
C ARG A 48 -20.89 29.49 18.22
N GLU A 49 -21.55 30.63 18.09
CA GLU A 49 -20.86 31.93 17.98
C GLU A 49 -20.30 32.38 19.32
N VAL A 50 -21.03 32.12 20.41
CA VAL A 50 -20.61 32.43 21.79
C VAL A 50 -19.43 31.55 22.21
N TYR A 51 -19.46 30.27 21.84
CA TYR A 51 -18.45 29.27 22.24
C TYR A 51 -17.47 28.92 21.10
N TYR A 52 -17.22 29.86 20.18
CA TYR A 52 -16.41 29.62 18.98
C TYR A 52 -15.02 29.04 19.28
N TYR A 53 -14.26 29.66 20.20
CA TYR A 53 -12.87 29.23 20.49
C TYR A 53 -12.80 27.85 21.18
N PRO A 54 -13.62 27.53 22.20
CA PRO A 54 -13.70 26.18 22.73
C PRO A 54 -14.05 25.13 21.66
N VAL A 55 -15.03 25.40 20.80
CA VAL A 55 -15.43 24.50 19.71
C VAL A 55 -14.28 24.31 18.71
N LEU A 56 -13.57 25.37 18.37
CA LEU A 56 -12.43 25.32 17.46
C LEU A 56 -11.29 24.46 18.04
N ILE A 57 -10.90 24.69 19.30
CA ILE A 57 -9.85 23.91 19.97
C ILE A 57 -10.24 22.43 20.04
N TYR A 58 -11.49 22.13 20.42
CA TYR A 58 -12.01 20.77 20.44
C TYR A 58 -11.96 20.10 19.06
N SER A 59 -12.37 20.82 18.01
CA SER A 59 -12.32 20.32 16.64
C SER A 59 -10.89 20.03 16.17
N TYR A 60 -9.92 20.86 16.57
CA TYR A 60 -8.52 20.64 16.27
C TYR A 60 -7.96 19.41 16.98
N LEU A 61 -8.19 19.29 18.28
CA LEU A 61 -7.74 18.12 19.04
C LEU A 61 -8.32 16.82 18.48
N THR A 62 -9.62 16.81 18.19
CA THR A 62 -10.31 15.65 17.62
C THR A 62 -9.74 15.27 16.25
N THR A 63 -9.48 16.25 15.39
CA THR A 63 -8.91 16.01 14.05
C THR A 63 -7.49 15.45 14.15
N VAL A 64 -6.64 16.03 15.00
CA VAL A 64 -5.27 15.55 15.20
C VAL A 64 -5.29 14.11 15.72
N MET A 65 -6.11 13.81 16.73
CA MET A 65 -6.23 12.45 17.27
C MET A 65 -6.71 11.45 16.21
N ALA A 66 -7.77 11.78 15.47
CA ALA A 66 -8.32 10.89 14.45
C ALA A 66 -7.32 10.61 13.32
N VAL A 67 -6.66 11.65 12.80
CA VAL A 67 -5.64 11.52 11.75
C VAL A 67 -4.43 10.75 12.27
N SER A 68 -4.03 10.95 13.53
CA SER A 68 -2.92 10.20 14.13
C SER A 68 -3.20 8.71 14.17
N VAL A 69 -4.40 8.31 14.59
CA VAL A 69 -4.82 6.89 14.64
C VAL A 69 -4.79 6.29 13.23
N MET A 70 -5.37 6.97 12.25
CA MET A 70 -5.36 6.54 10.85
C MET A 70 -3.93 6.39 10.31
N VAL A 71 -3.06 7.38 10.54
CA VAL A 71 -1.66 7.32 10.11
C VAL A 71 -0.93 6.15 10.77
N VAL A 72 -1.16 5.89 12.06
CA VAL A 72 -0.55 4.74 12.75
C VAL A 72 -1.01 3.43 12.12
N THR A 73 -2.31 3.25 11.86
CA THR A 73 -2.83 2.01 11.24
C THR A 73 -2.32 1.81 9.82
N ASP A 74 -2.31 2.87 9.00
CA ASP A 74 -1.87 2.78 7.61
C ASP A 74 -0.36 2.51 7.54
N THR A 75 0.41 3.18 8.40
CA THR A 75 1.87 2.98 8.43
C THR A 75 2.26 1.64 9.00
N SER A 76 1.54 1.09 9.99
CA SER A 76 1.78 -0.28 10.46
C SER A 76 1.46 -1.29 9.37
N TYR A 77 0.36 -1.13 8.65
CA TYR A 77 0.00 -1.99 7.52
C TYR A 77 1.08 -1.97 6.43
N LEU A 78 1.48 -0.77 5.99
CA LEU A 78 2.53 -0.60 4.99
C LEU A 78 3.88 -1.16 5.44
N SER A 79 4.26 -0.98 6.71
CA SER A 79 5.53 -1.47 7.24
C SER A 79 5.59 -2.99 7.29
N LEU A 80 4.50 -3.64 7.70
CA LEU A 80 4.40 -5.10 7.71
C LEU A 80 4.42 -5.67 6.29
N ALA A 81 3.71 -5.04 5.36
CA ALA A 81 3.75 -5.44 3.96
C ALA A 81 5.14 -5.27 3.35
N GLN A 82 5.81 -4.14 3.60
CA GLN A 82 7.16 -3.90 3.13
C GLN A 82 8.17 -4.89 3.74
N HIS A 83 7.95 -5.34 4.97
CA HIS A 83 8.71 -6.44 5.55
C HIS A 83 8.49 -7.76 4.78
N ALA A 84 7.26 -8.10 4.39
CA ALA A 84 7.00 -9.25 3.51
C ALA A 84 7.73 -9.13 2.16
N CYS A 85 7.66 -7.95 1.52
CA CYS A 85 8.37 -7.67 0.27
C CYS A 85 9.89 -7.85 0.43
N GLY A 86 10.45 -7.37 1.55
CA GLY A 86 11.86 -7.56 1.89
C GLY A 86 12.25 -9.03 2.05
N LEU A 87 11.39 -9.85 2.66
CA LEU A 87 11.60 -11.30 2.77
C LEU A 87 11.62 -11.98 1.40
N PHE A 88 10.66 -11.67 0.53
CA PHE A 88 10.67 -12.17 -0.86
C PHE A 88 11.90 -11.70 -1.62
N ALA A 89 12.24 -10.41 -1.56
CA ALA A 89 13.44 -9.87 -2.21
C ALA A 89 14.71 -10.58 -1.72
N ALA A 90 14.85 -10.83 -0.42
CA ALA A 90 15.99 -11.55 0.15
C ALA A 90 16.07 -13.00 -0.34
N ILE A 91 14.94 -13.70 -0.44
CA ILE A 91 14.87 -15.06 -1.01
C ILE A 91 15.29 -15.03 -2.48
N GLY A 92 14.76 -14.08 -3.26
CA GLY A 92 15.11 -13.91 -4.67
C GLY A 92 16.61 -13.65 -4.89
N CYS A 93 17.20 -12.71 -4.15
CA CYS A 93 18.63 -12.41 -4.23
C CYS A 93 19.50 -13.64 -3.88
N ARG A 94 19.09 -14.44 -2.89
CA ARG A 94 19.81 -15.68 -2.54
C ARG A 94 19.71 -16.73 -3.63
N LEU A 95 18.56 -16.82 -4.30
CA LEU A 95 18.35 -17.72 -5.42
C LEU A 95 19.24 -17.38 -6.62
N GLU A 96 19.38 -16.10 -6.93
CA GLU A 96 20.30 -15.59 -7.96
C GLU A 96 21.78 -15.82 -7.59
N SER A 97 22.13 -15.60 -6.31
CA SER A 97 23.47 -15.92 -5.80
C SER A 97 23.80 -17.40 -5.97
N LEU A 98 22.89 -18.31 -5.61
CA LEU A 98 23.07 -19.75 -5.82
C LEU A 98 23.25 -20.10 -7.30
N THR A 99 22.48 -19.45 -8.17
CA THR A 99 22.59 -19.64 -9.62
C THR A 99 24.00 -19.26 -10.12
N SER A 100 24.51 -18.14 -9.63
CA SER A 100 25.84 -17.64 -9.97
C SER A 100 26.95 -18.55 -9.44
N GLU A 101 26.82 -19.06 -8.21
CA GLU A 101 27.76 -20.03 -7.62
C GLU A 101 27.82 -21.33 -8.42
N VAL A 102 26.66 -21.84 -8.85
CA VAL A 102 26.58 -23.04 -9.71
C VAL A 102 27.27 -22.80 -11.05
N ASN A 103 27.14 -21.59 -11.62
CA ASN A 103 27.79 -21.24 -12.87
C ASN A 103 29.32 -21.13 -12.72
N PHE A 104 29.80 -20.38 -11.72
CA PHE A 104 31.22 -20.10 -11.50
C PHE A 104 32.03 -21.36 -11.16
N ASN A 105 31.51 -22.21 -10.27
CA ASN A 105 32.19 -23.44 -9.87
C ASN A 105 32.58 -24.28 -11.09
N ARG A 106 31.70 -24.38 -12.09
CA ARG A 106 31.98 -25.13 -13.32
C ARG A 106 32.88 -24.43 -14.33
N THR A 107 32.84 -23.11 -14.45
CA THR A 107 33.82 -22.36 -15.27
C THR A 107 35.23 -22.54 -14.71
N SER A 108 35.39 -22.56 -13.38
CA SER A 108 36.66 -22.89 -12.73
C SER A 108 37.10 -24.34 -12.97
N TYR A 109 36.16 -25.31 -13.04
CA TYR A 109 36.47 -26.68 -13.47
C TYR A 109 36.93 -26.73 -14.94
N HIS A 110 36.35 -25.91 -15.82
CA HIS A 110 36.79 -25.78 -17.22
C HIS A 110 38.23 -25.27 -17.38
N ILE A 111 38.69 -24.41 -16.47
CA ILE A 111 40.07 -23.90 -16.46
C ILE A 111 41.04 -24.91 -15.78
N LYS A 112 40.55 -25.78 -14.89
CA LYS A 112 41.35 -26.76 -14.12
C LYS A 112 41.46 -28.16 -14.73
N TYR A 113 41.03 -28.39 -15.97
CA TYR A 113 41.13 -29.69 -16.66
C TYR A 113 42.57 -30.21 -16.91
N THR A 114 43.61 -29.63 -16.29
CA THR A 114 44.95 -30.22 -16.24
C THR A 114 45.24 -31.08 -15.00
N LYS A 115 44.35 -31.21 -13.99
CA LYS A 115 44.59 -32.13 -12.84
C LYS A 115 43.32 -32.83 -12.31
N VAL A 116 43.34 -34.17 -12.38
CA VAL A 116 42.62 -35.26 -11.66
C VAL A 116 41.21 -34.97 -11.09
N PRO A 117 40.19 -35.80 -11.40
CA PRO A 117 38.83 -35.63 -10.88
C PRO A 117 38.76 -35.99 -9.39
N ASN A 118 38.48 -35.01 -8.53
CA ASN A 118 38.29 -35.25 -7.09
C ASN A 118 36.80 -35.47 -6.80
N ASN A 119 36.34 -36.72 -6.91
CA ASN A 119 34.92 -37.10 -6.87
C ASN A 119 34.21 -36.70 -5.56
N GLU A 120 34.95 -36.66 -4.43
CA GLU A 120 34.44 -36.28 -3.11
C GLU A 120 34.04 -34.80 -3.01
N ARG A 121 34.77 -33.89 -3.70
CA ARG A 121 34.45 -32.45 -3.69
C ARG A 121 33.17 -32.12 -4.45
N ASN A 122 32.85 -32.90 -5.48
CA ASN A 122 31.62 -32.72 -6.25
C ASN A 122 30.39 -33.13 -5.44
N SER A 123 30.46 -34.26 -4.72
CA SER A 123 29.38 -34.71 -3.83
C SER A 123 29.10 -33.68 -2.74
N ALA A 124 30.14 -33.17 -2.07
CA ALA A 124 29.96 -32.18 -0.99
C ALA A 124 29.35 -30.85 -1.48
N ASN A 125 29.67 -30.42 -2.70
CA ASN A 125 29.11 -29.20 -3.27
C ASN A 125 27.64 -29.37 -3.70
N GLU A 126 27.28 -30.52 -4.27
CA GLU A 126 25.89 -30.86 -4.59
C GLU A 126 25.03 -30.93 -3.31
N ASP A 127 25.55 -31.52 -2.24
CA ASP A 127 24.87 -31.58 -0.95
C ASP A 127 24.68 -30.19 -0.33
N LYS A 128 25.64 -29.27 -0.51
CA LYS A 128 25.53 -27.88 -0.07
C LYS A 128 24.41 -27.14 -0.81
N ILE A 129 24.38 -27.20 -2.14
CA ILE A 129 23.35 -26.55 -2.96
C ILE A 129 21.96 -27.08 -2.61
N TYR A 130 21.84 -28.40 -2.42
CA TYR A 130 20.59 -29.03 -2.02
C TYR A 130 20.09 -28.53 -0.66
N ARG A 131 20.97 -28.45 0.35
CA ARG A 131 20.64 -27.91 1.68
C ARG A 131 20.21 -26.45 1.63
N GLU A 132 20.91 -25.63 0.84
CA GLU A 132 20.57 -24.22 0.70
C GLU A 132 19.20 -24.04 0.04
N LEU A 133 18.88 -24.83 -0.98
CA LEU A 133 17.57 -24.79 -1.65
C LEU A 133 16.44 -25.24 -0.72
N ILE A 134 16.66 -26.25 0.14
CA ILE A 134 15.70 -26.62 1.19
C ILE A 134 15.43 -25.43 2.12
N LEU A 135 16.50 -24.76 2.56
CA LEU A 135 16.38 -23.62 3.46
C LEU A 135 15.64 -22.45 2.80
N LEU A 136 15.85 -22.20 1.50
CA LEU A 136 15.10 -21.20 0.74
C LEU A 136 13.63 -21.56 0.61
N LEU A 137 13.31 -22.83 0.34
CA LEU A 137 11.92 -23.29 0.30
C LEU A 137 11.22 -23.12 1.64
N TRP A 138 11.89 -23.48 2.74
CA TRP A 138 11.35 -23.30 4.08
C TRP A 138 11.11 -21.81 4.38
N LYS A 139 12.05 -20.92 4.05
CA LYS A 139 11.87 -19.47 4.19
C LYS A 139 10.75 -18.92 3.31
N HIS A 140 10.60 -19.44 2.09
CA HIS A 140 9.52 -19.04 1.19
C HIS A 140 8.15 -19.44 1.75
N GLN A 141 8.02 -20.66 2.27
CA GLN A 141 6.81 -21.11 2.96
C GLN A 141 6.49 -20.24 4.19
N LEU A 142 7.49 -19.93 5.01
CA LEU A 142 7.33 -19.04 6.17
C LEU A 142 6.90 -17.63 5.75
N THR A 143 7.42 -17.12 4.63
CA THR A 143 7.05 -15.80 4.10
C THR A 143 5.60 -15.80 3.59
N ILE A 144 5.16 -16.88 2.94
CA ILE A 144 3.75 -17.05 2.54
C ILE A 144 2.85 -17.08 3.78
N GLU A 145 3.23 -17.82 4.82
CA GLU A 145 2.47 -17.88 6.07
C GLU A 145 2.38 -16.50 6.74
N TYR A 146 3.47 -15.73 6.73
CA TYR A 146 3.48 -14.34 7.20
C TYR A 146 2.51 -13.46 6.42
N VAL A 147 2.44 -13.58 5.09
CA VAL A 147 1.49 -12.82 4.27
C VAL A 147 0.04 -13.22 4.59
N ASN A 148 -0.24 -14.51 4.77
CA ASN A 148 -1.57 -14.97 5.16
C ASN A 148 -1.98 -14.44 6.54
N LEU A 149 -1.03 -14.37 7.49
CA LEU A 149 -1.26 -13.76 8.79
C LEU A 149 -1.53 -12.26 8.65
N LEU A 150 -0.75 -11.56 7.81
CA LEU A 150 -0.97 -10.14 7.51
C LEU A 150 -2.34 -9.88 6.90
N GLU A 151 -2.78 -10.73 5.95
CA GLU A 151 -4.11 -10.67 5.36
C GLU A 151 -5.19 -10.81 6.45
N SER A 152 -5.09 -11.85 7.29
CA SER A 152 -6.06 -12.09 8.36
C SER A 152 -6.14 -10.95 9.37
N LEU A 153 -5.00 -10.33 9.72
CA LEU A 153 -4.94 -9.21 10.66
C LEU A 153 -5.66 -7.97 10.14
N TYR A 154 -5.61 -7.71 8.82
CA TYR A 154 -6.17 -6.51 8.21
C TYR A 154 -7.45 -6.77 7.38
N GLU A 155 -7.98 -7.99 7.38
CA GLU A 155 -9.16 -8.40 6.59
C GLU A 155 -10.38 -7.53 6.91
N ILE A 156 -10.76 -7.47 8.20
CA ILE A 156 -11.94 -6.72 8.67
C ILE A 156 -11.71 -5.22 8.52
N TYR A 157 -10.50 -4.75 8.84
CA TYR A 157 -10.13 -3.34 8.73
C TYR A 157 -10.24 -2.85 7.28
N SER A 158 -9.60 -3.53 6.33
CA SER A 158 -9.60 -3.12 4.93
C SER A 158 -11.02 -3.19 4.33
N PHE A 159 -11.80 -4.20 4.71
CA PHE A 159 -13.20 -4.33 4.28
C PHE A 159 -14.07 -3.17 4.78
N SER A 160 -14.02 -2.88 6.08
CA SER A 160 -14.80 -1.79 6.69
C SER A 160 -14.38 -0.42 6.15
N MET A 161 -13.07 -0.20 5.96
CA MET A 161 -12.56 1.05 5.37
C MET A 161 -13.04 1.25 3.94
N ILE A 162 -13.00 0.22 3.07
CA ILE A 162 -13.52 0.33 1.69
C ILE A 162 -15.02 0.63 1.69
N PHE A 163 -15.79 -0.03 2.56
CA PHE A 163 -17.23 0.21 2.67
C PHE A 163 -17.54 1.66 3.07
N ILE A 164 -16.85 2.18 4.09
CA ILE A 164 -16.97 3.58 4.50
C ILE A 164 -16.53 4.51 3.36
N HIS A 165 -15.47 4.16 2.63
CA HIS A 165 -14.96 4.94 1.51
C HIS A 165 -16.00 5.10 0.40
N ILE A 166 -16.72 4.04 0.05
CA ILE A 166 -17.78 4.06 -0.97
C ILE A 166 -18.90 5.03 -0.54
N ILE A 167 -19.34 4.96 0.72
CA ILE A 167 -20.38 5.86 1.25
C ILE A 167 -19.91 7.31 1.22
N VAL A 168 -18.72 7.59 1.77
CA VAL A 168 -18.16 8.95 1.84
C VAL A 168 -17.97 9.55 0.44
N MET A 169 -17.39 8.80 -0.50
CA MET A 169 -17.18 9.28 -1.87
C MET A 169 -18.50 9.52 -2.62
N SER A 170 -19.53 8.71 -2.34
CA SER A 170 -20.87 8.92 -2.92
C SER A 170 -21.50 10.22 -2.41
N LEU A 171 -21.44 10.47 -1.10
CA LEU A 171 -21.95 11.71 -0.49
C LEU A 171 -21.17 12.94 -0.96
N LEU A 172 -19.84 12.84 -1.07
CA LEU A 172 -18.99 13.90 -1.61
C LEU A 172 -19.35 14.22 -3.07
N GLY A 173 -19.60 13.19 -3.89
CA GLY A 173 -20.02 13.37 -5.29
C GLY A 173 -21.32 14.19 -5.40
N VAL A 174 -22.32 13.88 -4.56
CA VAL A 174 -23.57 14.64 -4.50
C VAL A 174 -23.34 16.09 -4.04
N GLN A 175 -22.50 16.31 -3.03
CA GLN A 175 -22.17 17.66 -2.55
C GLN A 175 -21.42 18.51 -3.58
N ILE A 176 -20.53 17.90 -4.38
CA ILE A 176 -19.86 18.60 -5.47
C ILE A 176 -20.88 19.03 -6.54
N MET A 177 -21.87 18.19 -6.83
CA MET A 177 -22.94 18.49 -7.79
C MET A 177 -23.91 19.59 -7.32
N SER A 178 -24.26 19.61 -6.04
CA SER A 178 -25.14 20.64 -5.48
C SER A 178 -24.47 22.02 -5.45
N LEU A 179 -23.14 22.08 -5.27
CA LEU A 179 -22.37 23.31 -5.11
C LEU A 179 -21.63 23.76 -6.38
N ILE A 180 -21.99 23.24 -7.56
CA ILE A 180 -21.29 23.52 -8.82
C ILE A 180 -21.21 25.03 -9.15
N ASP A 181 -22.22 25.81 -8.74
CA ASP A 181 -22.29 27.25 -8.97
C ASP A 181 -21.48 28.06 -7.93
N ARG A 182 -21.18 27.48 -6.77
CA ARG A 182 -20.46 28.13 -5.65
C ARG A 182 -18.98 27.69 -5.64
N LYS A 183 -18.18 28.30 -6.51
CA LYS A 183 -16.78 27.93 -6.79
C LYS A 183 -15.90 27.78 -5.52
N GLU A 184 -16.03 28.66 -4.53
CA GLU A 184 -15.20 28.60 -3.32
C GLU A 184 -15.45 27.35 -2.47
N GLU A 185 -16.72 26.92 -2.34
CA GLU A 185 -17.09 25.76 -1.54
C GLU A 185 -16.81 24.46 -2.31
N MET A 186 -17.03 24.46 -3.63
CA MET A 186 -16.74 23.32 -4.50
C MET A 186 -15.27 22.88 -4.41
N ILE A 187 -14.32 23.84 -4.43
CA ILE A 187 -12.87 23.54 -4.36
C ILE A 187 -12.54 22.73 -3.09
N ARG A 188 -13.20 23.04 -1.97
CA ARG A 188 -12.99 22.31 -0.71
C ARG A 188 -13.42 20.84 -0.86
N TYR A 189 -14.61 20.56 -1.37
CA TYR A 189 -15.09 19.18 -1.52
C TYR A 189 -14.29 18.39 -2.57
N VAL A 190 -13.87 19.04 -3.66
CA VAL A 190 -12.96 18.44 -4.64
C VAL A 190 -11.62 18.07 -3.99
N SER A 191 -11.05 18.93 -3.14
CA SER A 191 -9.80 18.63 -2.44
C SER A 191 -9.94 17.43 -1.49
N ILE A 192 -11.08 17.29 -0.81
CA ILE A 192 -11.38 16.13 0.03
C ILE A 192 -11.52 14.87 -0.82
N GLY A 193 -12.17 14.94 -1.97
CA GLY A 193 -12.29 13.82 -2.92
C GLY A 193 -10.93 13.33 -3.43
N ILE A 194 -10.03 14.24 -3.79
CA ILE A 194 -8.65 13.90 -4.18
C ILE A 194 -7.93 13.19 -3.02
N GLY A 195 -8.06 13.70 -1.78
CA GLY A 195 -7.52 13.06 -0.59
C GLY A 195 -8.10 11.66 -0.35
N GLY A 196 -9.40 11.46 -0.61
CA GLY A 196 -10.07 10.17 -0.56
C GLY A 196 -9.43 9.17 -1.53
N PHE A 197 -9.33 9.52 -2.81
CA PHE A 197 -8.67 8.67 -3.80
C PHE A 197 -7.22 8.35 -3.44
N PHE A 198 -6.47 9.33 -2.91
CA PHE A 198 -5.10 9.09 -2.44
C PHE A 198 -5.06 8.07 -1.29
N HIS A 199 -5.97 8.16 -0.32
CA HIS A 199 -6.06 7.20 0.77
C HIS A 199 -6.41 5.79 0.26
N LEU A 200 -7.34 5.68 -0.71
CA LEU A 200 -7.65 4.39 -1.33
C LEU A 200 -6.43 3.79 -2.05
N LEU A 201 -5.64 4.62 -2.73
CA LEU A 201 -4.38 4.19 -3.34
C LEU A 201 -3.38 3.67 -2.29
N VAL A 202 -3.23 4.37 -1.15
CA VAL A 202 -2.38 3.93 -0.03
C VAL A 202 -2.83 2.57 0.52
N LEU A 203 -4.14 2.32 0.58
CA LEU A 203 -4.69 1.03 1.01
C LEU A 203 -4.42 -0.09 -0.01
N SER A 204 -4.48 0.20 -1.32
CA SER A 204 -4.23 -0.79 -2.38
C SER A 204 -2.74 -1.05 -2.67
N TYR A 205 -1.85 -0.10 -2.35
CA TYR A 205 -0.41 -0.18 -2.65
C TYR A 205 0.29 -1.41 -2.03
N PRO A 206 0.13 -1.72 -0.72
CA PRO A 206 0.76 -2.89 -0.10
C PRO A 206 0.41 -4.23 -0.75
N GLY A 207 -0.86 -4.39 -1.15
CA GLY A 207 -1.32 -5.61 -1.83
C GLY A 207 -0.68 -5.79 -3.20
N GLN A 208 -0.51 -4.70 -3.95
CA GLN A 208 0.18 -4.72 -5.23
C GLN A 208 1.66 -5.11 -5.08
N GLU A 209 2.39 -4.47 -4.16
CA GLU A 209 3.83 -4.73 -3.97
C GLU A 209 4.11 -6.17 -3.57
N ILE A 210 3.30 -6.75 -2.67
CA ILE A 210 3.43 -8.16 -2.27
C ILE A 210 3.18 -9.08 -3.47
N MET A 211 2.17 -8.77 -4.29
CA MET A 211 1.85 -9.53 -5.49
C MET A 211 3.03 -9.52 -6.47
N ASP A 212 3.63 -8.35 -6.72
CA ASP A 212 4.75 -8.21 -7.64
C ASP A 212 6.03 -8.89 -7.12
N HIS A 213 6.38 -8.69 -5.85
CA HIS A 213 7.56 -9.33 -5.24
C HIS A 213 7.43 -10.85 -5.12
N SER A 214 6.22 -11.36 -4.87
CA SER A 214 6.00 -12.81 -4.81
C SER A 214 6.03 -13.46 -6.19
N ALA A 215 5.54 -12.78 -7.23
CA ALA A 215 5.64 -13.23 -8.61
C ALA A 215 7.10 -13.26 -9.13
N ASP A 216 7.92 -12.29 -8.73
CA ASP A 216 9.34 -12.21 -9.12
C ASP A 216 10.16 -13.45 -8.71
N ILE A 217 9.79 -14.12 -7.60
CA ILE A 217 10.41 -15.38 -7.18
C ILE A 217 10.36 -16.44 -8.28
N PHE A 218 9.24 -16.52 -9.01
CA PHE A 218 9.08 -17.48 -10.10
C PHE A 218 10.12 -17.22 -11.21
N HIS A 219 10.27 -15.98 -11.63
CA HIS A 219 11.23 -15.60 -12.68
C HIS A 219 12.68 -15.90 -12.25
N LYS A 220 13.04 -15.58 -11.01
CA LYS A 220 14.37 -15.88 -10.46
C LYS A 220 14.62 -17.39 -10.33
N ALA A 221 13.61 -18.15 -9.93
CA ALA A 221 13.70 -19.61 -9.86
C ALA A 221 13.83 -20.24 -11.24
N TYR A 222 13.11 -19.71 -12.23
CA TYR A 222 13.13 -20.20 -13.60
C TYR A 222 14.49 -19.99 -14.27
N ASN A 223 15.13 -18.86 -13.99
CA ASN A 223 16.45 -18.51 -14.51
C ASN A 223 17.61 -19.31 -13.87
N MET A 224 17.33 -20.17 -12.88
CA MET A 224 18.34 -21.07 -12.34
C MET A 224 18.84 -22.05 -13.39
N ILE A 225 20.12 -22.43 -13.32
CA ILE A 225 20.75 -23.38 -14.25
C ILE A 225 20.39 -24.83 -13.85
N TRP A 226 19.10 -25.15 -13.87
CA TRP A 226 18.50 -26.40 -13.38
C TRP A 226 19.06 -27.66 -14.06
N TYR A 227 19.46 -27.56 -15.33
CA TYR A 227 20.04 -28.66 -16.10
C TYR A 227 21.47 -29.03 -15.68
N ARG A 228 22.11 -28.20 -14.84
CA ARG A 228 23.44 -28.48 -14.26
C ARG A 228 23.36 -28.95 -12.80
N MET A 229 22.17 -29.06 -12.23
CA MET A 229 21.97 -29.47 -10.84
C MET A 229 21.72 -30.97 -10.73
N SER A 230 21.90 -31.52 -9.53
CA SER A 230 21.56 -32.92 -9.26
C SER A 230 20.05 -33.17 -9.39
N ARG A 231 19.64 -34.37 -9.79
CA ARG A 231 18.21 -34.72 -9.99
C ARG A 231 17.35 -34.44 -8.74
N LYS A 232 17.90 -34.62 -7.55
CA LYS A 232 17.22 -34.33 -6.27
C LYS A 232 16.92 -32.83 -6.13
N THR A 233 17.89 -31.99 -6.47
CA THR A 233 17.78 -30.52 -6.43
C THR A 233 16.82 -30.00 -7.49
N THR A 234 16.87 -30.54 -8.72
CA THR A 234 15.94 -30.15 -9.79
C THR A 234 14.49 -30.43 -9.42
N LYS A 235 14.19 -31.58 -8.79
CA LYS A 235 12.83 -31.88 -8.29
C LYS A 235 12.37 -30.87 -7.26
N LEU A 236 13.26 -30.46 -6.37
CA LEU A 236 12.98 -29.49 -5.32
C LEU A 236 12.69 -28.10 -5.91
N LEU A 237 13.46 -27.70 -6.92
CA LEU A 237 13.23 -26.48 -7.69
C LEU A 237 11.87 -26.49 -8.41
N SER A 238 11.43 -27.65 -8.93
CA SER A 238 10.10 -27.77 -9.53
C SER A 238 8.97 -27.47 -8.54
N VAL A 239 9.13 -27.85 -7.27
CA VAL A 239 8.16 -27.51 -6.21
C VAL A 239 8.14 -26.00 -5.96
N LEU A 240 9.30 -25.36 -5.90
CA LEU A 240 9.41 -23.90 -5.76
C LEU A 240 8.72 -23.17 -6.92
N LEU A 241 9.00 -23.60 -8.16
CA LEU A 241 8.38 -23.05 -9.37
C LEU A 241 6.86 -23.20 -9.36
N TYR A 242 6.36 -24.39 -9.05
CA TYR A 242 4.92 -24.62 -8.97
C TYR A 242 4.24 -23.72 -7.93
N ARG A 243 4.86 -23.55 -6.75
CA ARG A 243 4.27 -22.71 -5.70
C ARG A 243 4.34 -21.21 -6.03
N SER A 244 5.47 -20.74 -6.54
CA SER A 244 5.69 -19.33 -6.89
C SER A 244 4.94 -18.86 -8.13
N PHE A 245 4.43 -19.80 -8.95
CA PHE A 245 3.57 -19.48 -10.09
C PHE A 245 2.28 -18.76 -9.67
N MET A 246 1.77 -19.04 -8.45
CA MET A 246 0.63 -18.34 -7.88
C MET A 246 1.12 -17.24 -6.94
N PRO A 247 1.02 -15.96 -7.32
CA PRO A 247 1.45 -14.86 -6.46
C PRO A 247 0.59 -14.76 -5.20
N CYS A 248 1.15 -14.15 -4.17
CA CYS A 248 0.43 -13.86 -2.95
C CYS A 248 -0.46 -12.62 -3.16
N ILE A 249 -1.72 -12.71 -2.76
CA ILE A 249 -2.71 -11.64 -2.91
C ILE A 249 -3.23 -11.22 -1.54
N LEU A 250 -3.48 -9.93 -1.35
CA LEU A 250 -4.19 -9.43 -0.18
C LEU A 250 -5.62 -9.07 -0.58
N THR A 251 -6.59 -9.57 0.16
CA THR A 251 -8.00 -9.29 -0.09
C THR A 251 -8.65 -8.56 1.08
N ALA A 252 -9.56 -7.63 0.77
CA ALA A 252 -10.47 -7.03 1.72
C ALA A 252 -11.75 -7.88 1.77
N GLY A 253 -11.97 -8.54 2.91
CA GLY A 253 -13.14 -9.40 3.15
C GLY A 253 -13.32 -10.51 2.11
N LYS A 254 -12.24 -10.99 1.48
CA LYS A 254 -12.23 -12.02 0.42
C LYS A 254 -13.04 -11.68 -0.84
N MET A 255 -13.52 -10.45 -0.98
CA MET A 255 -14.32 -9.99 -2.11
C MET A 255 -13.57 -9.01 -3.01
N TYR A 256 -12.74 -8.16 -2.42
CA TYR A 256 -12.02 -7.12 -3.15
C TYR A 256 -10.51 -7.36 -3.06
N VAL A 257 -9.85 -7.60 -4.19
CA VAL A 257 -8.38 -7.72 -4.22
C VAL A 257 -7.76 -6.33 -4.13
N LEU A 258 -6.84 -6.14 -3.19
CA LEU A 258 -6.10 -4.89 -3.02
C LEU A 258 -5.01 -4.79 -4.09
N SER A 259 -5.38 -4.24 -5.26
CA SER A 259 -4.48 -4.07 -6.40
C SER A 259 -4.71 -2.73 -7.11
N PHE A 260 -3.72 -2.28 -7.89
CA PHE A 260 -3.88 -1.06 -8.69
C PHE A 260 -4.94 -1.19 -9.77
N GLN A 261 -5.16 -2.40 -10.29
CA GLN A 261 -6.21 -2.67 -11.27
C GLN A 261 -7.61 -2.42 -10.69
N ASN A 262 -7.85 -2.88 -9.46
CA ASN A 262 -9.14 -2.66 -8.80
C ASN A 262 -9.30 -1.21 -8.35
N TYR A 263 -8.23 -0.54 -7.92
CA TYR A 263 -8.22 0.89 -7.65
C TYR A 263 -8.62 1.71 -8.90
N ALA A 264 -8.00 1.41 -10.05
CA ALA A 264 -8.30 2.09 -11.31
C ALA A 264 -9.75 1.87 -11.76
N SER A 265 -10.27 0.65 -11.59
CA SER A 265 -11.68 0.33 -11.85
C SER A 265 -12.64 1.16 -10.98
N VAL A 266 -12.34 1.32 -9.68
CA VAL A 266 -13.14 2.16 -8.78
C VAL A 266 -13.11 3.62 -9.22
N MET A 267 -11.92 4.16 -9.53
CA MET A 267 -11.74 5.54 -9.99
C MET A 267 -12.50 5.80 -11.29
N GLN A 268 -12.41 4.90 -12.26
CA GLN A 268 -13.16 4.97 -13.52
C GLN A 268 -14.68 4.95 -13.27
N GLY A 269 -15.14 4.06 -12.39
CA GLY A 269 -16.55 3.99 -11.98
C GLY A 269 -17.06 5.29 -11.37
N THR A 270 -16.28 5.90 -10.46
CA THR A 270 -16.65 7.17 -9.83
C THR A 270 -16.75 8.31 -10.85
N PHE A 271 -15.78 8.46 -11.77
CA PHE A 271 -15.85 9.51 -12.79
C PHE A 271 -16.98 9.30 -13.79
N SER A 272 -17.27 8.04 -14.14
CA SER A 272 -18.39 7.71 -15.02
C SER A 272 -19.72 8.06 -14.37
N TYR A 273 -19.90 7.70 -13.09
CA TYR A 273 -21.08 8.06 -12.31
C TYR A 273 -21.23 9.58 -12.16
N PHE A 274 -20.14 10.29 -11.85
CA PHE A 274 -20.13 11.74 -11.75
C PHE A 274 -20.51 12.43 -13.07
N THR A 275 -19.97 11.94 -14.20
CA THR A 275 -20.29 12.46 -15.53
C THR A 275 -21.77 12.22 -15.88
N ALA A 276 -22.29 11.03 -15.59
CA ALA A 276 -23.69 10.70 -15.79
C ALA A 276 -24.60 11.60 -14.94
N LEU A 277 -24.31 11.77 -13.65
CA LEU A 277 -25.05 12.69 -12.78
C LEU A 277 -25.00 14.13 -13.27
N SER A 278 -23.84 14.58 -13.74
CA SER A 278 -23.68 15.93 -14.30
C SER A 278 -24.54 16.14 -15.55
N SER A 279 -24.79 15.08 -16.33
CA SER A 279 -25.61 15.17 -17.56
C SER A 279 -27.12 15.27 -17.31
N PHE A 280 -27.58 14.92 -16.10
CA PHE A 280 -28.98 15.03 -15.70
C PHE A 280 -29.36 16.41 -15.13
N LYS A 281 -28.37 17.30 -14.96
CA LYS A 281 -28.56 18.66 -14.45
C LYS A 281 -28.55 19.66 -15.62
#